data_AF-A0A1Q3F659-F1
#
_entry.id   AF-A0A1Q3F659-F1
#
_cell.length_a   1.000
_cell.length_b   1.000
_cell.length_c   1.000
_cell.angle_alpha   90.00
_cell.angle_beta   90.00
_cell.angle_gamma   90.00
#
_symmetry.space_group_name_H-M   'P 1'
#
loop_
_entity.id
_entity.type
_entity.pdbx_description
1 polymer ?
#
loop_
_entity_poly.entity_id
_entity_poly.type
_entity_poly.pdbx_seq_one_letter_code
_entity_poly.pdbx_strand_id
1 'polypeptide(L)'
;MQMNILSRLFSSTRLWTTNIRSTGLGAGLKTSAAGGEPAGTLPVKPKRPVNAYIRFLQSIRPELKTKNPKASPTEISKLAAVQWQVLDLANKTKLEEEYKKEQAIWLQQNAKYLSQLTDEQKEEIRQNRVEKSEVKAKREHRKRVKELGKPKRPLNGFLLYCQDQKPKNLNREENRSQIKSLSEQWSKLSEAQKEPYQRRAVDAVAKYREDMLKWEEKMIAQDNMDVVRRKNVLIPAPSKDVAPPTKTSKATTRRQ
;
A
#
# COMPACT_ATOMS: atom_id res chain seq x y z
N MET A 1 8.98 -50.29 10.90
CA MET A 1 10.24 -49.59 10.53
C MET A 1 9.97 -48.92 9.18
N GLN A 2 10.08 -47.61 8.93
CA GLN A 2 10.67 -46.46 9.63
C GLN A 2 9.74 -45.24 9.44
N MET A 3 9.82 -44.35 10.42
CA MET A 3 9.17 -43.03 10.49
C MET A 3 9.98 -41.97 9.72
N ASN A 4 9.38 -40.77 9.59
CA ASN A 4 9.96 -39.46 9.25
C ASN A 4 10.03 -39.09 7.78
N ILE A 5 9.20 -38.14 7.32
CA ILE A 5 9.60 -36.79 6.88
C ILE A 5 8.39 -35.83 6.99
N LEU A 6 8.12 -35.23 8.16
CA LEU A 6 7.27 -34.02 8.25
C LEU A 6 7.79 -33.12 9.38
N SER A 7 8.91 -32.45 9.16
CA SER A 7 9.44 -31.48 10.12
C SER A 7 10.29 -30.40 9.44
N ARG A 8 9.67 -29.48 8.69
CA ARG A 8 10.28 -28.16 8.38
C ARG A 8 9.24 -27.07 8.18
N LEU A 9 8.67 -26.55 9.27
CA LEU A 9 7.97 -25.26 9.24
C LEU A 9 8.09 -24.54 10.59
N PHE A 10 9.29 -24.24 11.10
CA PHE A 10 9.44 -23.18 12.11
C PHE A 10 10.87 -22.63 12.08
N SER A 11 11.06 -21.56 11.31
CA SER A 11 11.96 -20.45 11.67
C SER A 11 11.84 -19.33 10.64
N SER A 12 11.03 -18.33 10.96
CA SER A 12 11.26 -16.99 10.46
C SER A 12 10.67 -16.02 11.49
N THR A 13 11.57 -15.48 12.30
CA THR A 13 11.33 -14.35 13.20
C THR A 13 10.95 -13.14 12.35
N ARG A 14 9.65 -12.94 12.14
CA ARG A 14 9.13 -11.65 11.66
C ARG A 14 8.66 -10.87 12.87
N LEU A 15 9.39 -9.81 13.20
CA LEU A 15 8.92 -8.72 14.05
C LEU A 15 7.66 -8.13 13.38
N TRP A 16 6.50 -8.25 14.03
CA TRP A 16 5.26 -7.63 13.55
C TRP A 16 5.07 -6.29 14.26
N THR A 17 5.34 -5.20 13.55
CA THR A 17 4.70 -3.91 13.84
C THR A 17 3.44 -3.83 12.97
N THR A 18 2.27 -4.10 13.54
CA THR A 18 0.99 -3.83 12.87
C THR A 18 0.23 -2.74 13.62
N ASN A 19 0.20 -1.56 12.99
CA ASN A 19 -0.65 -0.44 13.34
C ASN A 19 -2.10 -0.78 12.96
N ILE A 20 -2.90 -1.23 13.93
CA ILE A 20 -4.32 -1.54 13.75
C ILE A 20 -5.13 -0.27 14.04
N ARG A 21 -5.59 0.37 12.97
CA ARG A 21 -6.58 1.45 13.02
C ARG A 21 -7.93 0.84 13.37
N SER A 22 -8.41 1.15 14.57
CA SER A 22 -9.73 0.78 15.09
C SER A 22 -10.78 1.73 14.51
N THR A 23 -11.77 1.18 13.81
CA THR A 23 -13.10 1.79 13.64
C THR A 23 -14.06 0.92 14.44
N GLY A 24 -14.78 1.53 15.38
CA GLY A 24 -15.72 0.86 16.27
C GLY A 24 -17.18 0.89 15.78
N LEU A 25 -18.01 0.23 16.59
CA LEU A 25 -19.48 0.06 16.54
C LEU A 25 -19.94 -1.04 15.56
N GLY A 26 -20.77 -2.02 15.93
CA GLY A 26 -21.51 -2.31 17.16
C GLY A 26 -22.32 -3.61 16.96
N ALA A 27 -22.69 -4.24 18.08
CA ALA A 27 -23.77 -5.21 18.32
C ALA A 27 -24.24 -6.18 17.20
N GLY A 28 -24.25 -7.48 17.53
CA GLY A 28 -25.11 -8.47 16.85
C GLY A 28 -24.54 -9.88 16.78
N LEU A 29 -24.50 -10.59 17.91
CA LEU A 29 -24.41 -12.05 17.90
C LEU A 29 -25.78 -12.60 17.44
N LYS A 30 -25.85 -13.14 16.24
CA LYS A 30 -26.92 -14.07 15.83
C LYS A 30 -26.29 -15.23 15.08
N THR A 31 -26.18 -16.35 15.77
CA THR A 31 -26.05 -17.67 15.18
C THR A 31 -27.38 -18.02 14.51
N SER A 32 -27.38 -18.32 13.21
CA SER A 32 -28.47 -19.03 12.57
C SER A 32 -27.88 -19.94 11.49
N ALA A 33 -27.99 -21.25 11.74
CA ALA A 33 -27.86 -22.27 10.73
C ALA A 33 -29.21 -22.44 10.03
N ALA A 34 -29.21 -22.46 8.70
CA ALA A 34 -30.05 -23.28 7.81
C ALA A 34 -30.22 -22.61 6.43
N GLY A 35 -29.98 -23.39 5.38
CA GLY A 35 -30.75 -23.34 4.13
C GLY A 35 -30.27 -22.43 3.00
N GLY A 36 -29.67 -23.06 1.97
CA GLY A 36 -29.93 -22.77 0.54
C GLY A 36 -29.23 -21.59 -0.16
N GLU A 37 -28.29 -21.93 -1.07
CA GLU A 37 -27.85 -21.20 -2.30
C GLU A 37 -27.12 -19.84 -2.15
N PRO A 38 -26.30 -19.36 -3.13
CA PRO A 38 -26.08 -19.80 -4.52
C PRO A 38 -24.62 -20.14 -4.92
N ALA A 39 -24.48 -20.91 -5.99
CA ALA A 39 -23.22 -21.14 -6.70
C ALA A 39 -22.68 -19.80 -7.27
N GLY A 40 -21.68 -19.22 -6.62
CA GLY A 40 -21.06 -17.96 -7.05
C GLY A 40 -20.43 -17.15 -5.92
N THR A 41 -20.70 -17.49 -4.66
CA THR A 41 -20.07 -16.84 -3.51
C THR A 41 -19.06 -17.80 -2.89
N LEU A 42 -17.77 -17.42 -2.88
CA LEU A 42 -16.72 -18.20 -2.21
C LEU A 42 -17.17 -18.56 -0.77
N PRO A 43 -17.05 -19.83 -0.34
CA PRO A 43 -17.38 -20.21 1.02
C PRO A 43 -16.56 -19.38 2.01
N VAL A 44 -17.16 -18.99 3.13
CA VAL A 44 -16.51 -18.11 4.11
C VAL A 44 -15.42 -18.88 4.85
N LYS A 45 -14.16 -18.47 4.66
CA LYS A 45 -13.01 -19.06 5.35
C LYS A 45 -13.12 -18.90 6.88
N PRO A 46 -13.04 -19.98 7.67
CA PRO A 46 -13.00 -19.90 9.13
C PRO A 46 -11.83 -19.03 9.63
N LYS A 47 -12.12 -18.06 10.50
CA LYS A 47 -11.11 -17.17 11.10
C LYS A 47 -10.33 -17.92 12.18
N ARG A 48 -9.01 -17.72 12.21
CA ARG A 48 -8.15 -18.28 13.26
C ARG A 48 -8.56 -17.73 14.64
N PRO A 49 -8.56 -18.56 15.69
CA PRO A 49 -8.86 -18.10 17.03
C PRO A 49 -7.74 -17.19 17.54
N VAL A 50 -8.12 -16.25 18.40
CA VAL A 50 -7.19 -15.34 19.05
C VAL A 50 -6.42 -16.07 20.15
N ASN A 51 -5.10 -15.80 20.23
CA ASN A 51 -4.23 -16.39 21.24
C ASN A 51 -4.51 -15.84 22.65
N ALA A 52 -3.91 -16.45 23.67
CA ALA A 52 -4.11 -16.10 25.08
C ALA A 52 -3.88 -14.60 25.37
N TYR A 53 -2.78 -14.04 24.88
CA TYR A 53 -2.47 -12.61 25.07
C TYR A 53 -3.48 -11.68 24.40
N ILE A 54 -3.92 -11.98 23.17
CA ILE A 54 -4.91 -11.13 22.47
C ILE A 54 -6.28 -11.22 23.14
N ARG A 55 -6.67 -12.38 23.70
CA ARG A 55 -7.88 -12.49 24.54
C ARG A 55 -7.80 -11.61 25.77
N PHE A 56 -6.68 -11.70 26.49
CA PHE A 56 -6.43 -10.83 27.62
C PHE A 56 -6.47 -9.35 27.22
N LEU A 57 -5.78 -8.98 26.15
CA LEU A 57 -5.80 -7.61 25.63
C LEU A 57 -7.24 -7.15 25.31
N GLN A 58 -8.08 -8.00 24.75
CA GLN A 58 -9.48 -7.68 24.45
C GLN A 58 -10.30 -7.41 25.71
N SER A 59 -10.07 -8.15 26.81
CA SER A 59 -10.79 -7.94 28.07
C SER A 59 -10.36 -6.66 28.78
N ILE A 60 -9.06 -6.34 28.79
CA ILE A 60 -8.54 -5.18 29.55
C ILE A 60 -8.53 -3.86 28.77
N ARG A 61 -8.56 -3.91 27.44
CA ARG A 61 -8.56 -2.70 26.59
C ARG A 61 -9.67 -1.70 26.91
N PRO A 62 -10.96 -2.09 27.15
CA PRO A 62 -11.99 -1.12 27.52
C PRO A 62 -11.69 -0.44 28.86
N GLU A 63 -11.16 -1.17 29.84
CA GLU A 63 -10.79 -0.61 31.14
C GLU A 63 -9.64 0.38 31.01
N LEU A 64 -8.58 0.00 30.28
CA LEU A 64 -7.43 0.88 30.05
C LEU A 64 -7.80 2.14 29.26
N LYS A 65 -8.74 2.03 28.32
CA LYS A 65 -9.25 3.19 27.57
C LYS A 65 -10.09 4.12 28.46
N THR A 66 -10.86 3.56 29.39
CA THR A 66 -11.65 4.36 30.34
C THR A 66 -10.75 5.08 31.34
N LYS A 67 -9.71 4.39 31.83
CA LYS A 67 -8.70 4.99 32.72
C LYS A 67 -7.79 5.99 32.01
N ASN A 68 -7.60 5.83 30.70
CA ASN A 68 -6.75 6.70 29.89
C ASN A 68 -7.48 7.18 28.61
N PRO A 69 -8.52 8.05 28.72
CA PRO A 69 -9.33 8.45 27.57
C PRO A 69 -8.55 9.18 26.48
N LYS A 70 -7.45 9.86 26.85
CA LYS A 70 -6.56 10.59 25.95
C LYS A 70 -5.40 9.74 25.41
N ALA A 71 -5.15 8.55 25.96
CA ALA A 71 -4.03 7.73 25.53
C ALA A 71 -4.27 7.15 24.15
N SER A 72 -3.19 7.07 23.37
CA SER A 72 -3.21 6.44 22.07
C SER A 72 -3.43 4.93 22.19
N PRO A 73 -4.02 4.26 21.17
CA PRO A 73 -4.14 2.81 21.15
C PRO A 73 -2.79 2.09 21.36
N THR A 74 -1.69 2.68 20.90
CA THR A 74 -0.33 2.14 21.06
C THR A 74 0.11 2.16 22.51
N GLU A 75 -0.17 3.23 23.25
CA GLU A 75 0.13 3.33 24.69
C GLU A 75 -0.72 2.35 25.50
N ILE A 76 -2.01 2.23 25.18
CA ILE A 76 -2.89 1.24 25.80
C ILE A 76 -2.36 -0.18 25.60
N SER A 77 -1.89 -0.51 24.39
CA SER A 77 -1.27 -1.81 24.14
C SER A 77 0.04 -2.02 24.89
N LYS A 78 0.84 -0.98 25.13
CA LYS A 78 2.05 -1.07 25.97
C LYS A 78 1.71 -1.34 27.43
N LEU A 79 0.72 -0.64 27.99
CA LEU A 79 0.24 -0.86 29.36
C LEU A 79 -0.31 -2.28 29.53
N ALA A 80 -1.10 -2.75 28.57
CA ALA A 80 -1.61 -4.10 28.54
C ALA A 80 -0.50 -5.17 28.49
N ALA A 81 0.57 -4.93 27.74
CA ALA A 81 1.72 -5.83 27.69
C ALA A 81 2.41 -5.95 29.06
N VAL A 82 2.57 -4.83 29.79
CA VAL A 82 3.12 -4.83 31.16
C VAL A 82 2.22 -5.62 32.10
N GLN A 83 0.90 -5.40 32.05
CA GLN A 83 -0.06 -6.16 32.87
C GLN A 83 -0.04 -7.66 32.55
N TRP A 84 0.13 -8.05 31.29
CA TRP A 84 0.27 -9.46 30.91
C TRP A 84 1.52 -10.10 31.51
N GLN A 85 2.65 -9.39 31.59
CA GLN A 85 3.86 -9.94 32.19
C GLN A 85 3.66 -10.25 33.67
N VAL A 86 3.00 -9.36 34.41
CA VAL A 86 2.73 -9.49 35.85
C VAL A 86 1.55 -10.42 36.15
N LEU A 87 0.71 -10.74 35.16
CA LEU A 87 -0.42 -11.66 35.33
C LEU A 87 0.05 -13.02 35.86
N ASP A 88 -0.74 -13.56 36.78
CA ASP A 88 -0.53 -14.85 37.42
C ASP A 88 -0.51 -16.01 36.42
N LEU A 89 0.25 -17.04 36.79
CA LEU A 89 0.42 -18.21 35.93
C LEU A 89 -0.90 -18.95 35.72
N ALA A 90 -1.80 -18.98 36.72
CA ALA A 90 -3.08 -19.68 36.64
C ALA A 90 -4.03 -19.03 35.60
N ASN A 91 -4.14 -17.70 35.58
CA ASN A 91 -4.92 -17.03 34.54
C ASN A 91 -4.29 -17.16 33.15
N LYS A 92 -2.96 -17.15 33.06
CA LYS A 92 -2.25 -17.40 31.79
C LYS A 92 -2.55 -18.81 31.25
N THR A 93 -2.43 -19.84 32.08
CA THR A 93 -2.69 -21.23 31.68
C THR A 93 -4.15 -21.44 31.27
N LYS A 94 -5.11 -20.86 32.00
CA LYS A 94 -6.53 -20.90 31.63
C LYS A 94 -6.77 -20.33 30.22
N LEU A 95 -6.21 -19.16 29.92
CA LEU A 95 -6.34 -18.53 28.61
C LEU A 95 -5.65 -19.33 27.49
N GLU A 96 -4.55 -20.01 27.79
CA GLU A 96 -3.89 -20.92 26.85
C GLU A 96 -4.70 -22.19 26.58
N GLU A 97 -5.33 -22.77 27.59
CA GLU A 97 -6.21 -23.92 27.43
C GLU A 97 -7.44 -23.58 26.60
N GLU A 98 -8.07 -22.43 26.86
CA GLU A 98 -9.17 -21.91 26.04
C GLU A 98 -8.73 -21.71 24.59
N TYR A 99 -7.55 -21.14 24.36
CA TYR A 99 -6.99 -21.00 23.02
C TYR A 99 -6.78 -22.35 22.33
N LYS A 100 -6.23 -23.36 23.02
CA LYS A 100 -6.01 -24.71 22.47
C LYS A 100 -7.33 -25.38 22.07
N LYS A 101 -8.37 -25.25 22.92
CA LYS A 101 -9.72 -25.77 22.63
C LYS A 101 -10.29 -25.14 21.36
N GLU A 102 -10.25 -23.81 21.26
CA GLU A 102 -10.74 -23.13 20.07
C GLU A 102 -9.88 -23.37 18.83
N GLN A 103 -8.57 -23.56 19.00
CA GLN A 103 -7.67 -23.93 17.91
C GLN A 103 -8.03 -25.31 17.34
N ALA A 104 -8.35 -26.28 18.20
CA ALA A 104 -8.80 -27.60 17.76
C ALA A 104 -10.12 -27.51 16.97
N ILE A 105 -11.09 -26.74 17.45
CA ILE A 105 -12.35 -26.49 16.74
C ILE A 105 -12.09 -25.83 15.38
N TRP A 106 -11.24 -24.80 15.34
CA TRP A 106 -10.88 -24.12 14.09
C TRP A 106 -10.17 -25.06 13.10
N LEU A 107 -9.29 -25.95 13.56
CA LEU A 107 -8.63 -26.93 12.70
C LEU A 107 -9.65 -27.86 12.04
N GLN A 108 -10.64 -28.34 12.78
CA GLN A 108 -11.72 -29.17 12.23
C GLN A 108 -12.56 -28.40 11.21
N GLN A 109 -12.96 -27.17 11.54
CA GLN A 109 -13.73 -26.30 10.63
C GLN A 109 -12.94 -25.95 9.36
N ASN A 110 -11.65 -25.63 9.50
CA ASN A 110 -10.79 -25.28 8.39
C ASN A 110 -10.47 -26.50 7.50
N ALA A 111 -10.36 -27.71 8.06
CA ALA A 111 -10.25 -28.94 7.28
C ALA A 111 -11.51 -29.18 6.43
N LYS A 112 -12.70 -29.07 7.05
CA LYS A 112 -13.99 -29.16 6.34
C LYS A 112 -14.09 -28.12 5.23
N TYR A 113 -13.74 -26.87 5.53
CA TYR A 113 -13.68 -25.78 4.54
C TYR A 113 -12.80 -26.17 3.35
N LEU A 114 -11.54 -26.55 3.58
CA LEU A 114 -10.60 -26.89 2.51
C LEU A 114 -11.06 -28.08 1.65
N SER A 115 -11.74 -29.08 2.25
CA SER A 115 -12.30 -30.21 1.51
C SER A 115 -13.51 -29.84 0.64
N GLN A 116 -14.23 -28.77 0.98
CA GLN A 116 -15.41 -28.30 0.23
C GLN A 116 -15.05 -27.42 -0.97
N LEU A 117 -13.80 -26.96 -1.07
CA LEU A 117 -13.37 -26.08 -2.15
C LEU A 117 -13.17 -26.84 -3.47
N THR A 118 -13.79 -26.33 -4.52
CA THR A 118 -13.48 -26.74 -5.90
C THR A 118 -12.11 -26.19 -6.32
N ASP A 119 -11.52 -26.76 -7.37
CA ASP A 119 -10.21 -26.30 -7.86
C ASP A 119 -10.28 -24.88 -8.45
N GLU A 120 -11.40 -24.50 -9.06
CA GLU A 120 -11.67 -23.13 -9.50
C GLU A 120 -11.69 -22.14 -8.32
N GLN A 121 -12.35 -22.48 -7.20
CA GLN A 121 -12.37 -21.64 -6.01
C GLN A 121 -10.98 -21.51 -5.37
N LYS A 122 -10.19 -22.58 -5.37
CA LYS A 122 -8.78 -22.53 -4.91
C LYS A 122 -7.96 -21.60 -5.78
N GLU A 123 -8.16 -21.66 -7.08
CA GLU A 123 -7.48 -20.78 -8.04
C GLU A 123 -7.88 -19.32 -7.85
N GLU A 124 -9.17 -19.04 -7.69
CA GLU A 124 -9.68 -17.69 -7.43
C GLU A 124 -9.08 -17.12 -6.13
N ILE A 125 -8.99 -17.92 -5.06
CA ILE A 125 -8.34 -17.53 -3.80
C ILE A 125 -6.85 -17.24 -4.02
N ARG A 126 -6.17 -18.02 -4.87
CA ARG A 126 -4.76 -17.80 -5.22
C ARG A 126 -4.58 -16.48 -5.98
N GLN A 127 -5.40 -16.22 -6.99
CA GLN A 127 -5.38 -14.97 -7.76
C GLN A 127 -5.68 -13.76 -6.87
N ASN A 128 -6.73 -13.83 -6.05
CA ASN A 128 -7.08 -12.79 -5.09
C ASN A 128 -5.92 -12.49 -4.10
N ARG A 129 -5.12 -13.50 -3.74
CA ARG A 129 -3.93 -13.32 -2.89
C ARG A 129 -2.79 -12.64 -3.64
N VAL A 130 -2.56 -12.98 -4.91
CA VAL A 130 -1.56 -12.34 -5.78
C VAL A 130 -1.95 -10.89 -6.06
N GLU A 131 -3.19 -10.61 -6.44
CA GLU A 131 -3.66 -9.25 -6.67
C GLU A 131 -3.48 -8.37 -5.41
N LYS A 132 -3.85 -8.89 -4.23
CA LYS A 132 -3.64 -8.18 -2.96
C LYS A 132 -2.15 -7.93 -2.67
N SER A 133 -1.26 -8.88 -2.96
CA SER A 133 0.18 -8.69 -2.76
C SER A 133 0.75 -7.67 -3.74
N GLU A 134 0.30 -7.68 -5.00
CA GLU A 134 0.68 -6.68 -6.01
C GLU A 134 0.21 -5.28 -5.65
N VAL A 135 -1.05 -5.12 -5.21
CA VAL A 135 -1.59 -3.83 -4.75
C VAL A 135 -0.75 -3.31 -3.58
N LYS A 136 -0.38 -4.19 -2.64
CA LYS A 136 0.52 -3.82 -1.53
C LYS A 136 1.90 -3.41 -2.03
N ALA A 137 2.51 -4.18 -2.93
CA ALA A 137 3.82 -3.87 -3.51
C ALA A 137 3.80 -2.53 -4.27
N LYS A 138 2.77 -2.27 -5.08
CA LYS A 138 2.53 -0.99 -5.77
C LYS A 138 2.43 0.17 -4.78
N ARG A 139 1.74 -0.02 -3.64
CA ARG A 139 1.63 1.00 -2.59
C ARG A 139 2.97 1.26 -1.89
N GLU A 140 3.71 0.22 -1.56
CA GLU A 140 5.03 0.32 -0.92
C GLU A 140 6.05 0.98 -1.85
N HIS A 141 6.08 0.61 -3.14
CA HIS A 141 6.90 1.26 -4.15
C HIS A 141 6.56 2.76 -4.28
N ARG A 142 5.27 3.13 -4.36
CA ARG A 142 4.85 4.55 -4.36
C ARG A 142 5.28 5.30 -3.10
N LYS A 143 5.26 4.65 -1.92
CA LYS A 143 5.73 5.25 -0.66
C LYS A 143 7.24 5.48 -0.71
N ARG A 144 8.01 4.48 -1.13
CA ARG A 144 9.48 4.55 -1.29
C ARG A 144 9.86 5.67 -2.24
N VAL A 145 9.22 5.74 -3.41
CA VAL A 145 9.43 6.81 -4.41
C VAL A 145 9.19 8.20 -3.82
N LYS A 146 8.18 8.35 -2.94
CA LYS A 146 7.89 9.61 -2.27
C LYS A 146 8.94 9.95 -1.21
N GLU A 147 9.39 8.97 -0.42
CA GLU A 147 10.44 9.12 0.60
C GLU A 147 11.79 9.48 -0.02
N LEU A 148 12.11 8.93 -1.18
CA LEU A 148 13.29 9.28 -1.97
C LEU A 148 13.20 10.68 -2.61
N GLY A 149 12.11 11.42 -2.37
CA GLY A 149 11.97 12.81 -2.80
C GLY A 149 11.79 12.98 -4.31
N LYS A 150 11.20 11.99 -5.01
CA LYS A 150 10.96 12.11 -6.45
C LYS A 150 10.23 13.41 -6.79
N PRO A 151 10.76 14.26 -7.69
CA PRO A 151 10.10 15.48 -8.10
C PRO A 151 8.66 15.22 -8.57
N LYS A 152 7.74 16.10 -8.17
CA LYS A 152 6.33 15.99 -8.58
C LYS A 152 6.15 16.61 -9.96
N ARG A 153 5.29 16.00 -10.77
CA ARG A 153 4.89 16.59 -12.05
C ARG A 153 4.25 17.97 -11.81
N PRO A 154 4.67 19.01 -12.54
CA PRO A 154 4.09 20.35 -12.41
C PRO A 154 2.66 20.36 -12.92
N LEU A 155 1.91 21.36 -12.48
CA LEU A 155 0.53 21.57 -12.90
C LEU A 155 0.49 22.17 -14.31
N ASN A 156 -0.51 21.73 -15.10
CA ASN A 156 -0.82 22.34 -16.39
C ASN A 156 -1.52 23.70 -16.19
N GLY A 157 -1.55 24.57 -17.21
CA GLY A 157 -2.15 25.90 -17.16
C GLY A 157 -3.59 25.90 -16.61
N PHE A 158 -4.43 24.95 -17.03
CA PHE A 158 -5.77 24.79 -16.47
C PHE A 158 -5.79 24.45 -14.97
N LEU A 159 -4.86 23.60 -14.50
CA LEU A 159 -4.78 23.24 -13.08
C LEU A 159 -4.22 24.39 -12.24
N LEU A 160 -3.35 25.23 -12.80
CA LEU A 160 -2.91 26.48 -12.18
C LEU A 160 -4.09 27.47 -12.06
N TYR A 161 -4.90 27.61 -13.11
CA TYR A 161 -6.14 28.39 -13.05
C TYR A 161 -7.11 27.85 -11.99
N CYS A 162 -7.29 26.52 -11.94
CA CYS A 162 -8.09 25.89 -10.89
C CYS A 162 -7.54 26.16 -9.49
N GLN A 163 -6.21 26.17 -9.32
CA GLN A 163 -5.59 26.44 -8.02
C GLN A 163 -5.88 27.86 -7.53
N ASP A 164 -5.88 28.84 -8.44
CA ASP A 164 -6.09 30.25 -8.11
C ASP A 164 -7.57 30.58 -7.88
N GLN A 165 -8.48 29.96 -8.64
CA GLN A 165 -9.92 30.29 -8.63
C GLN A 165 -10.76 29.40 -7.70
N LYS A 166 -10.24 28.25 -7.27
CA LYS A 166 -11.00 27.32 -6.43
C LYS A 166 -11.00 27.78 -4.96
N PRO A 167 -12.17 27.87 -4.30
CA PRO A 167 -12.21 28.18 -2.88
C PRO A 167 -11.64 27.01 -2.04
N LYS A 168 -11.05 27.35 -0.89
CA LYS A 168 -10.28 26.39 -0.08
C LYS A 168 -11.15 25.44 0.76
N ASN A 169 -12.35 25.89 1.19
CA ASN A 169 -13.21 25.17 2.13
C ASN A 169 -14.45 24.59 1.43
N LEU A 170 -14.27 23.64 0.51
CA LEU A 170 -15.38 22.98 -0.20
C LEU A 170 -15.51 21.52 0.22
N ASN A 171 -16.75 21.06 0.36
CA ASN A 171 -17.06 19.64 0.47
C ASN A 171 -16.73 18.90 -0.84
N ARG A 172 -16.65 17.57 -0.81
CA ARG A 172 -16.31 16.72 -1.97
C ARG A 172 -17.21 16.95 -3.18
N GLU A 173 -18.52 17.06 -2.96
CA GLU A 173 -19.50 17.27 -4.04
C GLU A 173 -19.43 18.68 -4.61
N GLU A 174 -19.38 19.69 -3.74
CA GLU A 174 -19.17 21.09 -4.14
C GLU A 174 -17.88 21.26 -4.92
N ASN A 175 -16.79 20.61 -4.49
CA ASN A 175 -15.50 20.61 -5.17
C ASN A 175 -15.62 20.02 -6.59
N ARG A 176 -16.33 18.90 -6.74
CA ARG A 176 -16.59 18.29 -8.05
C ARG A 176 -17.36 19.25 -8.97
N SER A 177 -18.41 19.88 -8.45
CA SER A 177 -19.21 20.85 -9.21
C SER A 177 -18.40 22.10 -9.56
N GLN A 178 -17.58 22.61 -8.63
CA GLN A 178 -16.72 23.78 -8.85
C GLN A 178 -15.66 23.50 -9.91
N ILE A 179 -15.00 22.34 -9.88
CA ILE A 179 -14.03 21.97 -10.92
C ILE A 179 -14.71 21.88 -12.30
N LYS A 180 -15.94 21.37 -12.36
CA LYS A 180 -16.72 21.34 -13.61
C LYS A 180 -17.01 22.77 -14.11
N SER A 181 -17.48 23.65 -13.24
CA SER A 181 -17.73 25.06 -13.58
C SER A 181 -16.46 25.79 -14.04
N LEU A 182 -15.34 25.58 -13.34
CA LEU A 182 -14.04 26.16 -13.70
C LEU A 182 -13.54 25.64 -15.06
N SER A 183 -13.85 24.39 -15.43
CA SER A 183 -13.56 23.85 -16.76
C SER A 183 -14.36 24.56 -17.86
N GLU A 184 -15.63 24.85 -17.62
CA GLU A 184 -16.50 25.58 -18.56
C GLU A 184 -16.09 27.05 -18.67
N GLN A 185 -15.64 27.67 -17.58
CA GLN A 185 -15.08 29.02 -17.61
C GLN A 185 -13.77 29.05 -18.38
N TRP A 186 -12.87 28.09 -18.13
CA TRP A 186 -11.59 27.99 -18.82
C TRP A 186 -11.76 27.82 -20.33
N SER A 187 -12.74 27.04 -20.81
CA SER A 187 -12.98 26.91 -22.25
C SER A 187 -13.41 28.23 -22.89
N LYS A 188 -14.18 29.05 -22.18
CA LYS A 188 -14.67 30.37 -22.62
C LYS A 188 -13.63 31.49 -22.54
N LEU A 189 -12.55 31.32 -21.77
CA LEU A 189 -11.47 32.33 -21.70
C LEU A 189 -10.75 32.48 -23.04
N SER A 190 -10.35 33.70 -23.36
CA SER A 190 -9.52 34.02 -24.53
C SER A 190 -8.11 33.44 -24.39
N GLU A 191 -7.40 33.27 -25.52
CA GLU A 191 -6.02 32.76 -25.50
C GLU A 191 -5.08 33.69 -24.72
N ALA A 192 -5.28 35.01 -24.84
CA ALA A 192 -4.52 36.01 -24.08
C ALA A 192 -4.69 35.88 -22.55
N GLN A 193 -5.86 35.45 -22.08
CA GLN A 193 -6.11 35.19 -20.65
C GLN A 193 -5.51 33.85 -20.19
N LYS A 194 -5.43 32.87 -21.10
CA LYS A 194 -4.83 31.55 -20.83
C LYS A 194 -3.30 31.61 -20.87
N GLU A 195 -2.73 32.50 -21.68
CA GLU A 195 -1.31 32.60 -21.95
C GLU A 195 -0.43 32.72 -20.70
N PRO A 196 -0.74 33.56 -19.68
CA PRO A 196 0.06 33.62 -18.45
C PRO A 196 0.14 32.28 -17.73
N TYR A 197 -0.96 31.53 -17.70
CA TYR A 197 -1.01 30.20 -17.07
C TYR A 197 -0.26 29.15 -17.89
N GLN A 198 -0.35 29.22 -19.22
CA GLN A 198 0.41 28.34 -20.11
C GLN A 198 1.91 28.59 -19.98
N ARG A 199 2.35 29.84 -20.00
CA ARG A 199 3.77 30.22 -19.80
C ARG A 199 4.29 29.68 -18.46
N ARG A 200 3.58 29.93 -17.36
CA ARG A 200 3.92 29.36 -16.03
C ARG A 200 4.00 27.82 -16.05
N ALA A 201 3.10 27.15 -16.76
CA ALA A 201 3.12 25.70 -16.88
C ALA A 201 4.34 25.20 -17.68
N VAL A 202 4.70 25.87 -18.77
CA VAL A 202 5.89 25.56 -19.57
C VAL A 202 7.17 25.73 -18.75
N ASP A 203 7.30 26.86 -18.04
CA ASP A 203 8.45 27.13 -17.17
C ASP A 203 8.56 26.08 -16.05
N ALA A 204 7.44 25.73 -15.43
CA ALA A 204 7.39 24.69 -14.41
C ALA A 204 7.76 23.30 -14.97
N VAL A 205 7.39 22.99 -16.22
CA VAL A 205 7.81 21.77 -16.92
C VAL A 205 9.31 21.77 -17.21
N ALA A 206 9.89 22.90 -17.63
CA ALA A 206 11.34 23.03 -17.84
C ALA A 206 12.11 22.75 -16.54
N LYS A 207 11.73 23.43 -15.45
CA LYS A 207 12.32 23.20 -14.12
C LYS A 207 12.19 21.76 -13.64
N TYR A 208 10.99 21.17 -13.79
CA TYR A 208 10.76 19.77 -13.42
C TYR A 208 11.65 18.79 -14.21
N ARG A 209 11.93 19.06 -15.49
CA ARG A 209 12.81 18.21 -16.30
C ARG A 209 14.23 18.21 -15.72
N GLU A 210 14.76 19.37 -15.35
CA GLU A 210 16.08 19.48 -14.72
C GLU A 210 16.12 18.79 -13.36
N ASP A 211 15.14 19.05 -12.50
CA ASP A 211 15.04 18.43 -11.17
C ASP A 211 14.94 16.90 -11.27
N MET A 212 14.22 16.40 -12.28
CA MET A 212 14.12 14.96 -12.55
C MET A 212 15.45 14.35 -12.99
N LEU A 213 16.24 15.04 -13.80
CA LEU A 213 17.56 14.54 -14.22
C LEU A 213 18.50 14.44 -13.02
N LYS A 214 18.60 15.50 -12.21
CA LYS A 214 19.40 15.52 -10.98
C LYS A 214 18.96 14.43 -9.99
N TRP A 215 17.65 14.24 -9.86
CA TRP A 215 17.12 13.17 -8.99
C TRP A 215 17.46 11.78 -9.52
N GLU A 216 17.34 11.54 -10.84
CA GLU A 216 17.68 10.25 -11.43
C GLU A 216 19.17 9.93 -11.31
N GLU A 217 20.06 10.88 -11.57
CA GLU A 217 21.50 10.72 -11.35
C GLU A 217 21.80 10.33 -9.89
N LYS A 218 21.15 11.01 -8.94
CA LYS A 218 21.26 10.66 -7.52
C LYS A 218 20.76 9.25 -7.22
N MET A 219 19.65 8.82 -7.83
CA MET A 219 19.12 7.46 -7.62
C MET A 219 20.03 6.39 -8.22
N ILE A 220 20.63 6.65 -9.38
CA ILE A 220 21.60 5.75 -10.01
C ILE A 220 22.85 5.61 -9.13
N ALA A 221 23.37 6.73 -8.62
CA ALA A 221 24.51 6.73 -7.70
C ALA A 221 24.23 6.00 -6.37
N GLN A 222 22.96 5.90 -5.97
CA GLN A 222 22.51 5.20 -4.76
C GLN A 222 22.01 3.77 -5.02
N ASP A 223 22.25 3.21 -6.22
CA ASP A 223 21.80 1.87 -6.65
C ASP A 223 20.28 1.64 -6.54
N ASN A 224 19.49 2.72 -6.64
CA ASN A 224 18.03 2.66 -6.66
C ASN A 224 17.50 2.71 -8.11
N MET A 225 17.95 1.79 -8.96
CA MET A 225 17.61 1.77 -10.39
C MET A 225 16.12 1.48 -10.65
N ASP A 226 15.43 0.81 -9.72
CA ASP A 226 14.01 0.43 -9.81
C ASP A 226 13.05 1.63 -9.83
N VAL A 227 13.49 2.80 -9.35
CA VAL A 227 12.65 4.01 -9.28
C VAL A 227 12.88 5.01 -10.43
N VAL A 228 13.94 4.78 -11.21
CA VAL A 228 14.37 5.60 -12.36
C VAL A 228 13.55 5.28 -13.60
N ARG A 229 13.36 6.24 -14.51
CA ARG A 229 12.68 5.98 -15.79
C ARG A 229 13.50 4.99 -16.63
N ARG A 230 12.87 3.91 -17.12
CA ARG A 230 13.51 2.83 -17.90
C ARG A 230 14.50 3.31 -18.98
N LYS A 231 14.16 4.37 -19.73
CA LYS A 231 15.04 4.94 -20.77
C LYS A 231 16.40 5.45 -20.26
N ASN A 232 16.47 5.91 -19.01
CA ASN A 232 17.69 6.46 -18.40
C ASN A 232 18.47 5.42 -17.60
N VAL A 233 17.92 4.21 -17.43
CA VAL A 233 18.60 3.05 -16.82
C VAL A 233 19.50 2.34 -17.84
N LEU A 234 19.11 2.37 -19.12
CA LEU A 234 19.76 1.65 -20.23
C LEU A 234 20.88 2.44 -20.93
N ILE A 235 21.02 3.73 -20.63
CA ILE A 235 22.09 4.56 -21.18
C ILE A 235 23.09 4.77 -20.04
N PRO A 236 24.25 4.08 -20.03
CA PRO A 236 25.35 4.51 -19.19
C PRO A 236 25.69 5.94 -19.58
N ALA A 237 25.91 6.81 -18.59
CA ALA A 237 26.33 8.18 -18.84
C ALA A 237 27.49 8.17 -19.86
N PRO A 238 27.47 9.02 -20.91
CA PRO A 238 28.62 9.13 -21.78
C PRO A 238 29.80 9.55 -20.90
N SER A 239 30.74 8.62 -20.70
CA SER A 239 32.00 8.90 -20.01
C SER A 239 32.66 10.07 -20.75
N LYS A 240 33.09 11.10 -20.01
CA LYS A 240 33.67 12.33 -20.57
C LYS A 240 35.01 12.11 -21.32
N ASP A 241 35.45 10.87 -21.50
CA ASP A 241 36.78 10.51 -21.98
C ASP A 241 36.85 9.92 -23.40
N VAL A 242 35.76 9.95 -24.18
CA VAL A 242 35.82 9.49 -25.59
C VAL A 242 35.76 10.68 -26.54
N ALA A 243 36.94 11.09 -26.99
CA ALA A 243 37.13 12.10 -28.03
C ALA A 243 36.34 11.75 -29.31
N PRO A 244 35.79 12.75 -30.03
CA PRO A 244 35.00 12.50 -31.23
C PRO A 244 35.87 11.90 -32.36
N PRO A 245 35.37 10.89 -33.10
CA PRO A 245 36.10 10.33 -34.22
C PRO A 245 36.26 11.39 -35.33
N THR A 246 37.52 11.64 -35.69
CA THR A 246 37.95 12.50 -36.78
C THR A 246 37.26 12.13 -38.08
N LYS A 247 36.56 13.09 -38.70
CA LYS A 247 36.01 12.96 -40.06
C LYS A 247 37.15 12.83 -41.07
N THR A 248 37.45 11.62 -41.54
CA THR A 248 38.26 11.44 -42.74
C THR A 248 37.40 11.76 -43.96
N SER A 249 37.77 12.80 -44.70
CA SER A 249 37.25 13.07 -46.03
C SER A 249 37.60 11.90 -46.96
N LYS A 250 36.65 11.47 -47.80
CA LYS A 250 36.97 10.69 -49.00
C LYS A 250 36.57 11.49 -50.22
N ALA A 251 37.59 11.72 -51.03
CA ALA A 251 37.61 12.52 -52.23
C ALA A 251 36.78 11.92 -53.36
N THR A 252 36.24 12.83 -54.15
CA THR A 252 35.82 12.75 -55.55
C THR A 252 36.61 11.75 -56.40
N THR A 253 35.90 10.89 -57.14
CA THR A 253 36.34 10.45 -58.49
C THR A 253 35.14 10.43 -59.43
N ARG A 254 35.25 11.26 -60.46
CA ARG A 254 34.40 11.39 -61.65
C ARG A 254 34.98 10.51 -62.77
N ARG A 255 34.14 9.76 -63.49
CA ARG A 255 34.38 9.24 -64.86
C ARG A 255 32.99 8.99 -65.47
N GLN A 256 32.57 9.87 -66.37
CA GLN A 256 32.56 9.71 -67.84
C GLN A 256 31.64 8.57 -68.27
#